data_AF-A0A4Q3WVJ0-F1
#
_entry.id   AF-A0A4Q3WVJ0-F1
#
_cell.length_a   1.000
_cell.length_b   1.000
_cell.length_c   1.000
_cell.angle_alpha   90.00
_cell.angle_beta   90.00
_cell.angle_gamma   90.00
#
_symmetry.space_group_name_H-M   'P 1'
#
loop_
_entity.id
_entity.type
_entity.pdbx_description
1 polymer ?
#
loop_
_entity_poly.entity_id
_entity_poly.type
_entity_poly.pdbx_seq_one_letter_code
_entity_poly.pdbx_strand_id
1 'polypeptide(L)'
;EGSRSIQISTADRLAIKGWWFNEPDQLKTQGYNSVALRATDVSQSKVIVDRLRKEKWNVQSIDAILDVANRIFSVITVMLALASSIALMVASIGIVNTMIMSIYERTREIGTLKAMGASRSDIRHLFMIEAGLIGLLGGAMGLIFSWLLGRGLNKIAEFYANSRSMPMPENLFIITPMLTLQALAFALFIGVVAGLYPANRAAGLDPLKALRHE
;
A
#
# COMPACT_ATOMS: atom_id res chain seq x y z
N GLU A 1 -2.96 -25.23 -25.89
CA GLU A 1 -3.95 -25.35 -26.99
C GLU A 1 -4.81 -24.10 -27.03
N GLY A 2 -4.78 -23.36 -28.15
CA GLY A 2 -5.56 -22.13 -28.32
C GLY A 2 -6.99 -22.43 -28.77
N SER A 3 -7.97 -22.18 -27.91
CA SER A 3 -9.39 -22.25 -28.28
C SER A 3 -9.69 -21.21 -29.35
N ARG A 4 -9.78 -21.64 -30.61
CA ARG A 4 -10.25 -20.83 -31.74
C ARG A 4 -11.75 -20.63 -31.58
N SER A 5 -12.16 -19.52 -30.97
CA SER A 5 -13.58 -19.16 -30.91
C SER A 5 -14.02 -18.61 -32.27
N ILE A 6 -14.96 -19.30 -32.92
CA ILE A 6 -15.61 -18.82 -34.14
C ILE A 6 -16.76 -17.92 -33.69
N GLN A 7 -16.65 -16.61 -33.93
CA GLN A 7 -17.74 -15.68 -33.67
C GLN A 7 -18.75 -15.78 -34.82
N ILE A 8 -19.84 -16.49 -34.56
CA ILE A 8 -20.98 -16.58 -35.48
C ILE A 8 -21.75 -15.25 -35.43
N SER A 9 -22.12 -14.71 -36.59
CA SER A 9 -22.84 -13.44 -36.68
C SER A 9 -24.21 -13.51 -35.99
N THR A 10 -24.74 -12.37 -35.53
CA THR A 10 -26.04 -12.31 -34.86
C THR A 10 -27.17 -12.83 -35.77
N ALA A 11 -27.08 -12.57 -37.08
CA ALA A 11 -28.05 -13.05 -38.08
C ALA A 11 -28.05 -14.58 -38.19
N ASP A 12 -26.86 -15.20 -38.22
CA ASP A 12 -26.74 -16.65 -38.31
C ASP A 12 -27.24 -17.36 -37.05
N ARG A 13 -27.00 -16.77 -35.87
CA ARG A 13 -27.55 -17.27 -34.59
C ARG A 13 -29.07 -17.23 -34.54
N LEU A 14 -29.66 -16.18 -35.12
CA LEU A 14 -31.11 -16.02 -35.21
C LEU A 14 -31.72 -17.05 -36.16
N ALA A 15 -31.10 -17.29 -37.31
CA ALA A 15 -31.54 -18.31 -38.26
C ALA A 15 -31.48 -19.73 -37.67
N ILE A 16 -30.38 -20.05 -36.96
CA ILE A 16 -30.23 -21.35 -36.29
C ILE A 16 -31.30 -21.55 -35.20
N LYS A 17 -31.58 -20.52 -34.40
CA LYS A 17 -32.64 -20.59 -33.38
C LYS A 17 -34.04 -20.69 -34.02
N GLY A 18 -34.33 -19.92 -35.06
CA GLY A 18 -35.62 -19.97 -35.74
C GLY A 18 -35.89 -21.33 -36.40
N TRP A 19 -34.85 -21.98 -36.94
CA TRP A 19 -34.94 -23.36 -37.42
C TRP A 19 -35.18 -24.36 -36.29
N TRP A 20 -34.44 -24.26 -35.17
CA TRP A 20 -34.53 -25.22 -34.07
C TRP A 20 -35.84 -25.18 -33.31
N PHE A 21 -36.44 -23.98 -33.19
CA PHE A 21 -37.73 -23.77 -32.53
C PHE A 21 -38.91 -23.70 -33.50
N ASN A 22 -38.69 -23.93 -34.80
CA ASN A 22 -39.70 -23.87 -35.86
C ASN A 22 -40.54 -22.57 -35.86
N GLU A 23 -39.90 -21.47 -35.46
CA GLU A 23 -40.46 -20.12 -35.40
C GLU A 23 -39.54 -19.18 -36.18
N PRO A 24 -39.89 -18.83 -37.43
CA PRO A 24 -38.98 -18.09 -38.32
C PRO A 24 -38.67 -16.66 -37.84
N ASP A 25 -39.41 -16.12 -36.86
CA ASP A 25 -39.26 -14.73 -36.40
C ASP A 25 -39.30 -14.61 -34.86
N GLN A 26 -38.40 -15.35 -34.20
CA GLN A 26 -38.32 -15.41 -32.72
C GLN A 26 -38.17 -14.05 -32.02
N LEU A 27 -37.65 -13.02 -32.72
CA LEU A 27 -37.54 -11.67 -32.18
C LEU A 27 -38.90 -11.01 -31.95
N LYS A 28 -39.91 -11.36 -32.76
CA LYS A 28 -41.27 -10.83 -32.61
C LYS A 28 -42.10 -11.58 -31.57
N THR A 29 -41.87 -12.89 -31.38
CA THR A 29 -42.63 -13.71 -30.43
C THR A 29 -42.06 -13.68 -29.02
N GLN A 30 -40.73 -13.66 -28.84
CA GLN A 30 -40.10 -13.78 -27.52
C GLN A 30 -39.35 -12.51 -27.05
N GLY A 31 -39.15 -11.53 -27.91
CA GLY A 31 -38.47 -10.28 -27.56
C GLY A 31 -36.97 -10.47 -27.28
N TYR A 32 -36.37 -9.51 -26.56
CA TYR A 32 -34.94 -9.51 -26.22
C TYR A 32 -34.71 -10.02 -24.80
N ASN A 33 -33.92 -11.09 -24.64
CA ASN A 33 -33.63 -11.69 -23.32
C ASN A 33 -32.48 -11.01 -22.56
N SER A 34 -31.63 -10.28 -23.25
CA SER A 34 -30.54 -9.51 -22.65
C SER A 34 -30.14 -8.34 -23.55
N VAL A 35 -29.72 -7.24 -22.93
CA VAL A 35 -29.21 -6.06 -23.62
C VAL A 35 -27.82 -5.76 -23.06
N ALA A 36 -26.82 -5.72 -23.94
CA ALA A 36 -25.47 -5.32 -23.56
C ALA A 36 -25.34 -3.81 -23.72
N LEU A 37 -25.25 -3.10 -22.60
CA LEU A 37 -25.05 -1.65 -22.58
C LEU A 37 -23.57 -1.37 -22.34
N ARG A 38 -22.94 -0.61 -23.23
CA ARG A 38 -21.58 -0.10 -23.05
C ARG A 38 -21.67 1.35 -22.62
N ALA A 39 -21.38 1.63 -21.36
CA ALA A 39 -21.25 3.00 -20.90
C ALA A 39 -19.99 3.63 -21.52
N THR A 40 -20.08 4.92 -21.86
CA THR A 40 -18.96 5.70 -22.40
C THR A 40 -17.93 6.02 -21.30
N ASP A 41 -18.34 5.96 -20.03
CA ASP A 41 -17.53 6.27 -18.86
C ASP A 41 -17.87 5.34 -17.67
N VAL A 42 -16.86 4.98 -16.86
CA VAL A 42 -16.98 4.10 -15.68
C VAL A 42 -17.76 4.78 -14.54
N SER A 43 -17.71 6.11 -14.46
CA SER A 43 -18.50 6.86 -13.48
C SER A 43 -20.00 6.80 -13.79
N GLN A 44 -20.36 6.78 -15.08
CA GLN A 44 -21.74 6.70 -15.53
C GLN A 44 -22.29 5.27 -15.51
N SER A 45 -21.44 4.25 -15.61
CA SER A 45 -21.88 2.86 -15.52
C SER A 45 -22.55 2.57 -14.18
N LYS A 46 -22.01 3.09 -13.06
CA LYS A 46 -22.64 2.95 -11.73
C LYS A 46 -24.05 3.54 -11.67
N VAL A 47 -24.24 4.76 -12.20
CA VAL A 47 -25.55 5.42 -12.22
C VAL A 47 -26.56 4.67 -13.09
N ILE A 48 -26.13 4.14 -14.23
CA ILE A 48 -26.97 3.36 -15.14
C ILE A 48 -27.35 2.03 -14.50
N VAL A 49 -26.40 1.34 -13.87
CA VAL A 49 -26.63 0.09 -13.15
C VAL A 49 -27.63 0.29 -12.01
N ASP A 50 -27.49 1.36 -11.24
CA ASP A 50 -28.41 1.65 -10.12
C ASP A 50 -29.83 1.97 -10.60
N ARG A 51 -29.99 2.68 -11.72
CA ARG A 51 -31.31 2.92 -12.32
C ARG A 51 -31.94 1.63 -12.82
N LEU A 52 -31.19 0.80 -13.54
CA LEU A 52 -31.70 -0.47 -14.07
C LEU A 52 -32.03 -1.49 -12.96
N ARG A 53 -31.25 -1.51 -11.87
CA ARG A 53 -31.56 -2.31 -10.68
C ARG A 53 -32.86 -1.86 -10.00
N LYS A 54 -33.13 -0.54 -9.94
CA LYS A 54 -34.41 -0.01 -9.41
C LYS A 54 -35.61 -0.45 -10.24
N GLU A 55 -35.43 -0.59 -11.55
CA GLU A 55 -36.45 -1.12 -12.46
C GLU A 55 -36.53 -2.66 -12.47
N LYS A 56 -35.91 -3.34 -11.49
CA LYS A 56 -35.89 -4.80 -11.30
C LYS A 56 -35.21 -5.60 -12.42
N TRP A 57 -34.35 -4.97 -13.22
CA TRP A 57 -33.52 -5.69 -14.18
C TRP A 57 -32.35 -6.40 -13.48
N ASN A 58 -32.05 -7.64 -13.88
CA ASN A 58 -30.87 -8.36 -13.42
C ASN A 58 -29.64 -7.89 -14.20
N VAL A 59 -28.93 -6.90 -13.65
CA VAL A 59 -27.76 -6.29 -14.31
C VAL A 59 -26.47 -6.94 -13.79
N GLN A 60 -25.80 -7.70 -14.66
CA GLN A 60 -24.42 -8.14 -14.45
C GLN A 60 -23.47 -7.08 -14.99
N SER A 61 -22.98 -6.20 -14.12
CA SER A 61 -22.00 -5.18 -14.46
C SER A 61 -20.59 -5.58 -14.02
N ILE A 62 -19.59 -5.13 -14.78
CA ILE A 62 -18.18 -5.23 -14.39
C ILE A 62 -17.94 -4.50 -13.05
N ASP A 63 -18.70 -3.43 -12.76
CA ASP A 63 -18.64 -2.68 -11.52
C ASP A 63 -18.90 -3.54 -10.28
N ALA A 64 -19.84 -4.49 -10.35
CA ALA A 64 -20.13 -5.37 -9.23
C ALA A 64 -18.94 -6.31 -8.90
N ILE A 65 -18.22 -6.76 -9.93
CA ILE A 65 -17.01 -7.59 -9.78
C ILE A 65 -15.87 -6.73 -9.21
N LEU A 66 -15.70 -5.50 -9.70
CA LEU A 66 -14.70 -4.56 -9.20
C LEU A 66 -14.96 -4.14 -7.74
N ASP A 67 -16.22 -3.91 -7.35
CA ASP A 67 -16.57 -3.55 -5.97
C ASP A 67 -16.28 -4.71 -5.00
N VAL A 68 -16.56 -5.96 -5.39
CA VAL A 68 -16.19 -7.14 -4.58
C VAL A 68 -14.68 -7.26 -4.45
N ALA A 69 -13.93 -7.12 -5.55
CA ALA A 69 -12.47 -7.16 -5.53
C ALA A 69 -11.87 -6.05 -4.65
N ASN A 70 -12.32 -4.81 -4.82
CA ASN A 70 -11.89 -3.66 -4.01
C ASN A 70 -12.19 -3.87 -2.53
N ARG A 71 -13.32 -4.49 -2.18
CA ARG A 71 -13.66 -4.79 -0.78
C ARG A 71 -12.69 -5.81 -0.17
N ILE A 72 -12.32 -6.85 -0.92
CA ILE A 72 -11.33 -7.84 -0.47
C ILE A 72 -9.96 -7.16 -0.29
N PHE A 73 -9.51 -6.39 -1.27
CA PHE A 73 -8.25 -5.65 -1.17
C PHE A 73 -8.24 -4.67 0.01
N SER A 74 -9.34 -3.96 0.24
CA SER A 74 -9.47 -3.03 1.37
C SER A 74 -9.31 -3.74 2.71
N VAL A 75 -9.93 -4.91 2.90
CA VAL A 75 -9.77 -5.71 4.12
C VAL A 75 -8.32 -6.15 4.31
N ILE A 76 -7.65 -6.61 3.25
CA ILE A 76 -6.24 -6.99 3.28
C ILE A 76 -5.36 -5.78 3.64
N THR A 77 -5.60 -4.62 3.03
CA THR A 77 -4.86 -3.38 3.32
C THR A 77 -5.00 -2.97 4.78
N VAL A 78 -6.20 -3.04 5.36
CA VAL A 78 -6.42 -2.71 6.78
C VAL A 78 -5.67 -3.69 7.69
N MET A 79 -5.72 -4.99 7.40
CA MET A 79 -4.98 -6.00 8.17
C MET A 79 -3.47 -5.77 8.13
N LEU A 80 -2.94 -5.48 6.95
CA LEU A 80 -1.52 -5.15 6.77
C LEU A 80 -1.17 -3.85 7.50
N ALA A 81 -2.02 -2.82 7.43
CA ALA A 81 -1.81 -1.55 8.14
C ALA A 81 -1.74 -1.76 9.66
N LEU A 82 -2.61 -2.60 10.23
CA LEU A 82 -2.57 -2.96 11.65
C LEU A 82 -1.27 -3.70 12.02
N ALA A 83 -0.89 -4.70 11.23
CA ALA A 83 0.35 -5.44 11.45
C ALA A 83 1.59 -4.53 11.35
N SER A 84 1.62 -3.64 10.35
CA SER A 84 2.67 -2.63 10.19
C SER A 84 2.70 -1.64 11.34
N SER A 85 1.55 -1.23 11.87
CA SER A 85 1.49 -0.36 13.05
C SER A 85 2.13 -1.00 14.27
N ILE A 86 1.89 -2.29 14.50
CA ILE A 86 2.52 -3.04 15.61
C ILE A 86 4.04 -3.13 15.38
N ALA A 87 4.47 -3.46 14.16
CA ALA A 87 5.88 -3.52 13.81
C ALA A 87 6.59 -2.17 14.02
N LEU A 88 5.95 -1.06 13.65
CA LEU A 88 6.44 0.30 13.89
C LEU A 88 6.56 0.62 15.38
N MET A 89 5.59 0.17 16.19
CA MET A 89 5.65 0.36 17.63
C MET A 89 6.85 -0.37 18.25
N VAL A 90 7.08 -1.62 17.86
CA VAL A 90 8.24 -2.40 18.30
C VAL A 90 9.55 -1.76 17.84
N ALA A 91 9.62 -1.31 16.58
CA ALA A 91 10.79 -0.61 16.05
C ALA A 91 11.08 0.70 16.82
N SER A 92 10.03 1.46 17.15
CA SER A 92 10.15 2.71 17.92
C SER A 92 10.70 2.47 19.32
N ILE A 93 10.27 1.41 20.00
CA ILE A 93 10.83 1.00 21.29
C ILE A 93 12.32 0.63 21.14
N GLY A 94 12.68 -0.05 20.05
CA GLY A 94 14.07 -0.35 19.70
C GLY A 94 14.92 0.93 19.57
N ILE A 95 14.43 1.94 18.87
CA ILE A 95 15.10 3.25 18.75
C ILE A 95 15.28 3.88 20.13
N VAL A 96 14.23 3.89 20.96
CA VAL A 96 14.29 4.45 22.31
C VAL A 96 15.38 3.76 23.13
N ASN A 97 15.42 2.43 23.15
CA ASN A 97 16.40 1.68 23.93
C ASN A 97 17.83 1.97 23.48
N THR A 98 18.08 1.96 22.18
CA THR A 98 19.41 2.28 21.62
C THR A 98 19.84 3.70 21.96
N MET A 99 18.94 4.68 21.84
CA MET A 99 19.23 6.07 22.16
C MET A 99 19.51 6.27 23.65
N ILE A 100 18.73 5.62 24.53
CA ILE A 100 18.97 5.67 25.97
C ILE A 100 20.34 5.08 26.31
N MET A 101 20.72 3.96 25.68
CA MET A 101 22.06 3.38 25.86
C MET A 101 23.16 4.35 25.41
N SER A 102 23.04 4.93 24.21
CA SER A 102 23.98 5.92 23.68
C SER A 102 24.14 7.12 24.61
N ILE A 103 23.05 7.61 25.20
CA ILE A 103 23.08 8.71 26.18
C ILE A 103 23.85 8.31 27.44
N TYR A 104 23.67 7.10 27.95
CA TYR A 104 24.41 6.63 29.12
C TYR A 104 25.90 6.55 28.86
N GLU A 105 26.31 5.99 27.72
CA GLU A 105 27.72 5.91 27.31
C GLU A 105 28.35 7.30 27.13
N ARG A 106 27.60 8.27 26.59
CA ARG A 106 28.06 9.63 26.31
C ARG A 106 27.75 10.64 27.43
N THR A 107 27.45 10.19 28.65
CA THR A 107 27.06 11.09 29.75
C THR A 107 28.12 12.16 30.04
N ARG A 108 29.42 11.81 30.05
CA ARG A 108 30.52 12.76 30.27
C ARG A 108 30.59 13.81 29.17
N GLU A 109 30.41 13.43 27.90
CA GLU A 109 30.41 14.35 26.76
C GLU A 109 29.26 15.35 26.83
N ILE A 110 28.07 14.90 27.24
CA ILE A 110 26.92 15.80 27.45
C ILE A 110 27.20 16.78 28.60
N GLY A 111 27.89 16.32 29.65
CA GLY A 111 28.31 17.14 30.79
C GLY A 111 29.31 18.23 30.39
N THR A 112 30.31 17.90 29.57
CA THR A 112 31.29 18.88 29.07
C THR A 112 30.65 19.90 28.14
N LEU A 113 29.74 19.49 27.25
CA LEU A 113 28.96 20.41 26.40
C LEU A 113 28.18 21.43 27.23
N LYS A 114 27.48 20.97 28.28
CA LYS A 114 26.76 21.85 29.21
C LYS A 114 27.68 22.78 29.98
N ALA A 115 28.85 22.31 30.41
CA ALA A 115 29.83 23.14 31.10
C ALA A 115 30.41 24.24 30.20
N MET A 116 30.48 24.01 28.88
CA MET A 116 30.86 25.01 27.88
C MET A 116 29.71 25.96 27.50
N GLY A 117 28.53 25.82 28.12
CA GLY A 117 27.39 26.72 27.91
C GLY A 117 26.32 26.21 26.93
N ALA A 118 26.38 24.95 26.49
CA ALA A 118 25.31 24.38 25.66
C ALA A 118 23.98 24.38 26.41
N SER A 119 22.94 24.90 25.78
CA SER A 119 21.61 24.97 26.36
C SER A 119 20.92 23.59 26.34
N ARG A 120 19.84 23.45 27.12
CA ARG A 120 19.01 22.24 27.07
C ARG A 120 18.39 22.02 25.69
N SER A 121 18.10 23.09 24.94
CA SER A 121 17.56 22.96 23.58
C SER A 121 18.61 22.45 22.61
N ASP A 122 19.87 22.85 22.73
CA ASP A 122 20.92 22.41 21.79
C ASP A 122 21.12 20.90 21.88
N ILE A 123 21.19 20.38 23.10
CA ILE A 123 21.28 18.94 23.36
C ILE A 123 20.03 18.22 22.87
N ARG A 124 18.83 18.78 23.09
CA ARG A 124 17.60 18.17 22.58
C ARG A 124 17.61 18.09 21.05
N HIS A 125 18.00 19.16 20.35
CA HIS A 125 18.05 19.16 18.89
C HIS A 125 19.10 18.18 18.35
N LEU A 126 20.27 18.09 18.99
CA LEU A 126 21.31 17.14 18.63
C LEU A 126 20.77 15.70 18.63
N PHE A 127 20.14 15.28 19.72
CA PHE A 127 19.59 13.93 19.83
C PHE A 127 18.33 13.71 18.97
N MET A 128 17.52 14.75 18.72
CA MET A 128 16.40 14.66 17.77
C MET A 128 16.88 14.45 16.33
N ILE A 129 17.97 15.13 15.93
CA ILE A 129 18.60 14.93 14.61
C ILE A 129 19.20 13.52 14.52
N GLU A 130 19.90 13.05 15.57
CA GLU A 130 20.43 11.68 15.62
C GLU A 130 19.32 10.62 15.45
N ALA A 131 18.20 10.77 16.19
CA ALA A 131 17.05 9.89 16.07
C ALA A 131 16.37 9.97 14.68
N GLY A 132 16.25 11.18 14.12
CA GLY A 132 15.73 11.39 12.77
C GLY A 132 16.62 10.73 11.70
N LEU A 133 17.93 10.82 11.84
CA LEU A 133 18.90 10.16 10.96
C LEU A 133 18.81 8.63 11.05
N ILE A 134 18.65 8.07 12.26
CA ILE A 134 18.41 6.63 12.44
C ILE A 134 17.13 6.20 11.70
N GLY A 135 16.03 6.97 11.86
CA GLY A 135 14.78 6.73 11.15
C GLY A 135 14.93 6.82 9.62
N LEU A 136 15.64 7.83 9.13
CA LEU A 136 15.86 8.05 7.70
C LEU A 136 16.73 6.96 7.08
N LEU A 137 17.83 6.57 7.74
CA LEU A 137 18.70 5.47 7.29
C LEU A 137 17.96 4.14 7.29
N GLY A 138 17.21 3.85 8.35
CA GLY A 138 16.37 2.65 8.42
C GLY A 138 15.30 2.64 7.33
N GLY A 139 14.65 3.77 7.08
CA GLY A 139 13.67 3.95 6.00
C GLY A 139 14.29 3.77 4.61
N ALA A 140 15.47 4.34 4.36
CA ALA A 140 16.19 4.19 3.10
C ALA A 140 16.59 2.72 2.85
N MET A 141 17.14 2.05 3.85
CA MET A 141 17.46 0.61 3.76
C MET A 141 16.21 -0.25 3.55
N GLY A 142 15.12 0.05 4.27
CA GLY A 142 13.84 -0.62 4.11
C GLY A 142 13.25 -0.44 2.70
N LEU A 143 13.38 0.74 2.10
CA LEU A 143 12.96 1.01 0.73
C LEU A 143 13.76 0.21 -0.29
N ILE A 144 15.09 0.16 -0.13
CA ILE A 144 15.96 -0.64 -1.00
C ILE A 144 15.57 -2.12 -0.92
N PHE A 145 15.35 -2.64 0.30
CA PHE A 145 14.95 -4.02 0.51
C PHE A 145 13.57 -4.32 -0.06
N SER A 146 12.59 -3.43 0.14
CA SER A 146 11.25 -3.52 -0.43
C SER A 146 11.28 -3.55 -1.95
N TRP A 147 12.09 -2.69 -2.58
CA TRP A 147 12.24 -2.64 -4.03
C TRP A 147 12.89 -3.91 -4.59
N LEU A 148 13.92 -4.43 -3.91
CA LEU A 148 14.59 -5.67 -4.32
C LEU A 148 13.64 -6.87 -4.22
N LEU A 149 12.89 -6.98 -3.13
CA LEU A 149 11.86 -8.00 -2.95
C LEU A 149 10.74 -7.87 -3.98
N GLY A 150 10.25 -6.66 -4.24
CA GLY A 150 9.20 -6.41 -5.22
C GLY A 150 9.61 -6.84 -6.64
N ARG A 151 10.86 -6.54 -7.03
CA ARG A 151 11.45 -7.03 -8.29
C ARG A 151 11.56 -8.55 -8.33
N GLY A 152 11.98 -9.17 -7.22
CA GLY A 152 12.06 -10.63 -7.10
C GLY A 152 10.70 -11.29 -7.27
N LEU A 153 9.67 -10.78 -6.59
CA LEU A 153 8.30 -11.27 -6.67
C LEU A 153 7.70 -11.09 -8.08
N ASN A 154 7.94 -9.95 -8.73
CA ASN A 154 7.50 -9.75 -10.12
C ASN A 154 8.11 -10.80 -11.06
N LYS A 155 9.41 -11.09 -10.96
CA LYS A 155 10.06 -12.13 -11.78
C LYS A 155 9.49 -13.53 -11.54
N ILE A 156 9.20 -13.87 -10.28
CA ILE A 156 8.60 -15.17 -9.93
C ILE A 156 7.18 -15.27 -10.51
N ALA A 157 6.39 -14.19 -10.40
CA ALA A 157 5.04 -14.13 -10.95
C ALA A 157 5.05 -14.25 -12.48
N GLU A 158 5.95 -13.54 -13.15
CA GLU A 158 6.13 -13.61 -14.60
C GLU A 158 6.51 -15.02 -15.07
N PHE A 159 7.46 -15.68 -14.40
CA PHE A 159 7.84 -17.06 -14.68
C PHE A 159 6.65 -18.03 -14.58
N TYR A 160 5.82 -17.86 -13.54
CA TYR A 160 4.63 -18.69 -13.35
C TYR A 160 3.53 -18.40 -14.39
N ALA A 161 3.32 -17.12 -14.74
CA ALA A 161 2.34 -16.70 -15.73
C ALA A 161 2.69 -17.19 -17.14
N ASN A 162 3.96 -17.06 -17.54
CA ASN A 162 4.49 -17.56 -18.82
C ASN A 162 4.30 -19.07 -18.94
N SER A 163 4.52 -19.81 -17.84
CA SER A 163 4.33 -21.27 -17.81
C SER A 163 2.87 -21.71 -18.02
N ARG A 164 1.89 -20.84 -17.78
CA ARG A 164 0.44 -21.13 -17.95
C ARG A 164 -0.23 -20.37 -19.10
N SER A 165 0.53 -19.65 -19.93
CA SER A 165 -0.01 -18.83 -21.03
C SER A 165 -1.11 -17.86 -20.57
N MET A 166 -1.02 -17.38 -19.32
CA MET A 166 -1.96 -16.41 -18.77
C MET A 166 -1.44 -15.00 -19.02
N PRO A 167 -2.19 -14.11 -19.69
CA PRO A 167 -1.82 -12.71 -19.79
C PRO A 167 -1.93 -12.06 -18.39
N MET A 168 -0.78 -11.90 -17.72
CA MET A 168 -0.68 -11.12 -16.49
C MET A 168 -0.04 -9.76 -16.77
N PRO A 169 -0.43 -8.70 -16.03
CA PRO A 169 0.27 -7.42 -16.08
C PRO A 169 1.75 -7.61 -15.71
N GLU A 170 2.66 -7.01 -16.49
CA GLU A 170 4.11 -7.16 -16.28
C GLU A 170 4.61 -6.60 -14.94
N ASN A 171 3.85 -5.69 -14.30
CA ASN A 171 4.25 -5.04 -13.05
C ASN A 171 3.10 -5.08 -12.02
N LEU A 172 3.08 -6.11 -11.17
CA LEU A 172 2.16 -6.20 -10.04
C LEU A 172 2.56 -5.28 -8.88
N PHE A 173 3.86 -5.12 -8.65
CA PHE A 173 4.41 -4.21 -7.64
C PHE A 173 4.99 -2.95 -8.28
N ILE A 174 4.23 -1.85 -8.22
CA ILE A 174 4.64 -0.54 -8.75
C ILE A 174 5.03 0.36 -7.58
N ILE A 175 6.31 0.71 -7.51
CA ILE A 175 6.83 1.70 -6.54
C ILE A 175 6.97 3.04 -7.28
N THR A 176 6.04 3.95 -7.05
CA THR A 176 6.06 5.30 -7.63
C THR A 176 7.03 6.21 -6.86
N PRO A 177 7.76 7.12 -7.52
CA PRO A 177 8.65 8.07 -6.84
C PRO A 177 7.98 8.89 -5.72
N MET A 178 6.69 9.18 -5.87
CA MET A 178 5.91 9.86 -4.84
C MET A 178 5.75 9.01 -3.57
N LEU A 179 5.51 7.70 -3.70
CA LEU A 179 5.38 6.78 -2.57
C LEU A 179 6.71 6.61 -1.83
N THR A 180 7.83 6.58 -2.56
CA THR A 180 9.16 6.52 -1.92
C THR A 180 9.45 7.76 -1.09
N LEU A 181 9.07 8.96 -1.57
CA LEU A 181 9.25 10.19 -0.81
C LEU A 181 8.37 10.21 0.45
N GLN A 182 7.11 9.81 0.32
CA GLN A 182 6.17 9.70 1.45
C GLN A 182 6.67 8.70 2.50
N ALA A 183 7.16 7.53 2.06
CA ALA A 183 7.70 6.51 2.96
C ALA A 183 8.94 7.01 3.71
N LEU A 184 9.85 7.71 3.03
CA LEU A 184 11.06 8.26 3.66
C LEU A 184 10.71 9.37 4.66
N ALA A 185 9.79 10.27 4.28
CA ALA A 185 9.28 11.30 5.18
C ALA A 185 8.59 10.70 6.42
N PHE A 186 7.82 9.62 6.22
CA PHE A 186 7.18 8.90 7.32
C PHE A 186 8.20 8.19 8.22
N ALA A 187 9.24 7.58 7.67
CA ALA A 187 10.31 6.97 8.44
C ALA A 187 11.09 8.00 9.29
N LEU A 188 11.40 9.17 8.70
CA LEU A 188 11.98 10.31 9.42
C LEU A 188 11.06 10.77 10.56
N PHE A 189 9.76 10.92 10.28
CA PHE A 189 8.77 11.32 11.28
C PHE A 189 8.73 10.35 12.46
N ILE A 190 8.65 9.04 12.21
CA ILE A 190 8.65 8.02 13.26
C ILE A 190 9.95 8.04 14.07
N GLY A 191 11.10 8.17 13.41
CA GLY A 191 12.40 8.29 14.09
C GLY A 191 12.46 9.49 15.03
N VAL A 192 12.01 10.66 14.57
CA VAL A 192 11.95 11.88 15.40
C VAL A 192 10.99 11.70 16.58
N VAL A 193 9.79 11.15 16.34
CA VAL A 193 8.79 10.92 17.39
C VAL A 193 9.32 9.96 18.45
N ALA A 194 9.95 8.85 18.05
CA ALA A 194 10.59 7.92 18.97
C ALA A 194 11.74 8.58 19.75
N GLY A 195 12.48 9.49 19.12
CA GLY A 195 13.59 10.25 19.71
C GLY A 195 13.19 11.31 20.73
N LEU A 196 11.92 11.73 20.79
CA LEU A 196 11.47 12.82 21.68
C LEU A 196 11.73 12.51 23.16
N TYR A 197 11.42 11.29 23.60
CA TYR A 197 11.62 10.86 24.98
C TYR A 197 13.12 10.83 25.37
N PRO A 198 14.01 10.11 24.66
CA PRO A 198 15.43 10.08 24.99
C PRO A 198 16.10 11.46 24.86
N ALA A 199 15.75 12.26 23.85
CA ALA A 199 16.31 13.60 23.69
C ALA A 199 16.00 14.51 24.90
N ASN A 200 14.75 14.45 25.42
CA ASN A 200 14.38 15.18 26.64
C ASN A 200 15.14 14.66 27.86
N ARG A 201 15.34 13.34 27.96
CA ARG A 201 16.12 12.71 29.04
C ARG A 201 17.57 13.24 29.05
N ALA A 202 18.23 13.28 27.89
CA ALA A 202 19.60 13.79 27.74
C ALA A 202 19.70 15.29 28.09
N ALA A 203 18.75 16.09 27.61
CA ALA A 203 18.68 17.51 27.92
C ALA A 203 18.50 17.78 29.43
N GLY A 204 17.90 16.85 30.17
CA GLY A 204 17.70 16.92 31.62
C GLY A 204 18.91 16.53 32.50
N LEU A 205 19.99 15.98 31.94
CA LEU A 205 21.15 15.52 32.73
C LEU A 205 21.87 16.66 33.46
N ASP A 206 22.23 16.46 34.72
CA ASP A 206 22.94 17.44 35.53
C ASP A 206 24.46 17.39 35.26
N PRO A 207 25.09 18.50 34.80
CA PRO A 207 26.52 18.52 34.48
C PRO A 207 27.42 18.19 35.67
N LEU A 208 27.06 18.58 36.90
CA LEU A 208 27.86 18.26 38.08
C LEU A 208 27.85 16.75 38.39
N LYS A 209 26.70 16.09 38.17
CA LYS A 209 26.61 14.64 38.33
C LYS A 209 27.35 13.91 37.22
N ALA A 210 27.33 14.42 36.00
CA ALA A 210 28.03 13.82 34.85
C ALA A 210 29.56 13.80 35.04
N LEU A 211 30.14 14.84 35.64
CA LEU A 211 31.58 14.93 35.92
C LEU A 211 32.02 14.14 37.17
N ARG A 212 31.10 13.89 38.11
CA ARG A 212 31.37 13.20 39.38
C ARG A 212 31.11 11.68 39.35
N HIS A 213 30.65 11.13 38.21
CA HIS A 213 30.58 9.67 38.04
C HIS A 213 32.00 9.13 37.83
N GLU A 214 32.59 8.62 38.92
CA GLU A 214 33.42 7.42 38.95
C GLU A 214 32.57 6.25 39.45
#